data_AF-D1JJ22-F1
#
_entry.id   AF-D1JJ22-F1
#
_cell.length_a   1.000
_cell.length_b   1.000
_cell.length_c   1.000
_cell.angle_alpha   90.00
_cell.angle_beta   90.00
_cell.angle_gamma   90.00
#
_symmetry.space_group_name_H-M   'P 1'
#
loop_
_entity.id
_entity.type
_entity.pdbx_description
1 polymer ?
#
loop_
_entity_poly.entity_id
_entity_poly.type
_entity_poly.pdbx_seq_one_letter_code
_entity_poly.pdbx_strand_id
1 'polypeptide(L)'
;MKIKRLILGLAIVILMLALMPSACAEAIIIDHTCTNLSQTPGAWIEEAKSNLHIAYVHTSHGSQLITGMNALMNFPPFVTKYDGSDDGSVGLDLDDHGRILFDFTEGECKSK
;
A
#
# COMPACT_ATOMS: atom_id res chain seq x y z
N MET A 1 -56.50 -23.58 7.15
CA MET A 1 -55.57 -23.17 8.24
C MET A 1 -54.08 -23.26 7.89
N LYS A 2 -53.61 -24.27 7.15
CA LYS A 2 -52.17 -24.46 6.83
C LYS A 2 -51.56 -23.37 5.93
N ILE A 3 -52.28 -22.92 4.89
CA ILE A 3 -51.82 -21.86 3.96
C ILE A 3 -51.65 -20.50 4.64
N LYS A 4 -52.55 -20.10 5.54
CA LYS A 4 -52.43 -18.84 6.29
C LYS A 4 -51.20 -18.82 7.20
N ARG A 5 -50.81 -19.98 7.76
CA ARG A 5 -49.59 -20.14 8.57
C ARG A 5 -48.33 -20.07 7.71
N LEU A 6 -48.36 -20.62 6.49
CA LEU A 6 -47.28 -20.50 5.50
C LEU A 6 -47.08 -19.05 5.03
N ILE A 7 -48.15 -18.34 4.70
CA ILE A 7 -48.08 -16.93 4.28
C ILE A 7 -47.56 -16.04 5.42
N LEU A 8 -48.03 -16.27 6.65
CA LEU A 8 -47.54 -15.54 7.81
C LEU A 8 -46.05 -15.80 8.09
N GLY A 9 -45.61 -17.06 7.96
CA GLY A 9 -44.20 -17.41 8.10
C GLY A 9 -43.33 -16.74 7.03
N LEU A 10 -43.76 -16.75 5.77
CA LEU A 10 -43.04 -16.10 4.68
C LEU A 10 -42.95 -14.58 4.86
N ALA A 11 -44.04 -13.94 5.31
CA ALA A 11 -44.06 -12.51 5.60
C ALA A 11 -43.07 -12.14 6.73
N ILE A 12 -42.98 -12.97 7.77
CA ILE A 12 -42.01 -12.76 8.87
C ILE A 12 -40.57 -12.91 8.38
N VAL A 13 -40.28 -13.89 7.51
CA VAL A 13 -38.94 -14.09 6.95
C VAL A 13 -38.53 -12.93 6.04
N ILE A 14 -39.43 -12.46 5.18
CA ILE A 14 -39.18 -11.29 4.30
C ILE A 14 -38.96 -10.03 5.15
N LEU A 15 -39.76 -9.85 6.20
CA LEU A 15 -39.59 -8.74 7.14
C LEU A 15 -38.24 -8.82 7.86
N MET A 16 -37.84 -9.98 8.36
CA MET A 16 -36.53 -10.18 8.98
C MET A 16 -35.37 -9.89 8.03
N LEU A 17 -35.50 -10.25 6.75
CA LEU A 17 -34.47 -9.99 5.74
C LEU A 17 -34.37 -8.50 5.39
N ALA A 18 -35.48 -7.77 5.40
CA ALA A 18 -35.53 -6.33 5.14
C ALA A 18 -35.00 -5.47 6.31
N LEU A 19 -35.00 -6.01 7.53
CA LEU A 19 -34.46 -5.34 8.73
C LEU A 19 -32.96 -5.61 8.95
N MET A 20 -32.29 -6.35 8.08
CA MET A 20 -30.83 -6.53 8.18
C MET A 20 -30.13 -5.19 7.90
N PRO A 21 -29.40 -4.60 8.86
CA PRO A 21 -28.63 -3.40 8.60
C PRO A 21 -27.55 -3.72 7.57
N SER A 22 -27.51 -2.94 6.49
CA SER A 22 -26.39 -2.97 5.56
C SER A 22 -25.15 -2.48 6.31
N ALA A 23 -24.23 -3.38 6.61
CA ALA A 23 -22.90 -3.03 7.09
C ALA A 23 -22.10 -2.42 5.92
N CYS A 24 -22.49 -1.21 5.51
CA CYS A 24 -21.66 -0.41 4.62
C CYS A 24 -20.46 0.05 5.45
N ALA A 25 -19.32 -0.63 5.28
CA ALA A 25 -18.06 -0.09 5.76
C ALA A 25 -17.83 1.24 5.02
N GLU A 26 -17.72 2.32 5.79
CA GLU A 26 -17.38 3.63 5.24
C GLU A 26 -16.00 3.55 4.56
N ALA A 27 -15.86 4.18 3.39
CA ALA A 27 -14.59 4.17 2.68
C ALA A 27 -13.55 4.92 3.51
N ILE A 28 -12.41 4.29 3.77
CA ILE A 28 -11.27 4.96 4.38
C ILE A 28 -10.63 5.84 3.30
N ILE A 29 -10.85 7.15 3.39
CA ILE A 29 -10.23 8.13 2.49
C ILE A 29 -8.96 8.67 3.16
N ILE A 30 -7.81 8.44 2.53
CA ILE A 30 -6.53 9.05 2.92
C ILE A 30 -6.32 10.28 2.03
N ASP A 31 -6.88 11.43 2.41
CA ASP A 31 -6.91 12.64 1.57
C ASP A 31 -5.62 13.50 1.65
N HIS A 32 -4.67 13.10 2.49
CA HIS A 32 -3.40 13.79 2.76
C HIS A 32 -3.52 15.30 3.11
N THR A 33 -4.72 15.81 3.42
CA THR A 33 -4.95 17.25 3.70
C THR A 33 -4.34 17.71 5.03
N CYS A 34 -4.11 16.76 5.94
CA CYS A 34 -3.49 17.00 7.23
C CYS A 34 -1.95 16.90 7.21
N THR A 35 -1.33 16.60 6.06
CA THR A 35 0.12 16.38 5.95
C THR A 35 0.76 17.46 5.08
N ASN A 36 1.67 18.24 5.66
CA ASN A 36 2.45 19.21 4.88
C ASN A 36 3.76 18.57 4.40
N LEU A 37 3.79 18.13 3.14
CA LEU A 37 4.97 17.50 2.52
C LEU A 37 6.19 18.41 2.43
N SER A 38 6.06 19.73 2.57
CA SER A 38 7.22 20.65 2.61
C SER A 38 7.99 20.59 3.92
N GLN A 39 7.42 19.95 4.95
CA GLN A 39 8.09 19.75 6.23
C GLN A 39 9.17 18.68 6.19
N THR A 40 9.27 17.88 5.13
CA THR A 40 10.37 16.94 4.92
C THR A 40 11.53 17.68 4.24
N PRO A 41 12.63 17.98 4.95
CA PRO A 41 13.77 18.68 4.34
C PRO A 41 14.39 17.85 3.22
N GLY A 42 14.76 18.51 2.11
CA GLY A 42 15.38 17.84 0.96
C GLY A 42 16.66 17.09 1.32
N ALA A 43 17.43 17.58 2.29
CA ALA A 43 18.65 16.91 2.77
C ALA A 43 18.39 15.47 3.23
N TRP A 44 17.24 15.17 3.85
CA TRP A 44 16.92 13.81 4.26
C TRP A 44 16.52 12.91 3.10
N ILE A 45 15.97 13.50 2.03
CA ILE A 45 15.68 12.75 0.81
C ILE A 45 16.98 12.37 0.12
N GLU A 46 17.93 13.30 0.04
CA GLU A 46 19.26 13.02 -0.55
C GLU A 46 20.08 12.06 0.31
N GLU A 47 20.00 12.17 1.64
CA GLU A 47 20.64 11.22 2.57
C GLU A 47 20.06 9.81 2.43
N ALA A 48 18.72 9.71 2.27
CA ALA A 48 18.05 8.43 2.05
C ALA A 48 18.49 7.81 0.71
N LYS A 49 18.51 8.57 -0.38
CA LYS A 49 19.03 8.08 -1.69
C LYS A 49 20.47 7.57 -1.58
N SER A 50 21.28 8.20 -0.73
CA SER A 50 22.71 7.90 -0.64
C SER A 50 23.06 6.74 0.29
N ASN A 51 22.25 6.47 1.31
CA ASN A 51 22.61 5.54 2.38
C ASN A 51 21.54 4.48 2.71
N LEU A 52 20.30 4.68 2.28
CA LEU A 52 19.20 3.79 2.61
C LEU A 52 19.00 2.77 1.50
N HIS A 53 19.48 1.56 1.75
CA HIS A 53 19.26 0.38 0.91
C HIS A 53 18.15 -0.48 1.54
N ILE A 54 17.03 -0.65 0.85
CA ILE A 54 15.86 -1.36 1.39
C ILE A 54 15.60 -2.63 0.58
N ALA A 55 15.82 -3.79 1.20
CA ALA A 55 15.28 -5.05 0.70
C ALA A 55 13.82 -5.20 1.14
N TYR A 56 12.88 -5.10 0.20
CA TYR A 56 11.44 -5.12 0.44
C TYR A 56 10.76 -6.34 -0.21
N VAL A 57 10.82 -7.48 0.49
CA VAL A 57 10.11 -8.68 0.06
C VAL A 57 8.63 -8.59 0.41
N HIS A 58 7.78 -8.73 -0.60
CA HIS A 58 6.33 -8.69 -0.41
C HIS A 58 5.60 -9.85 -1.10
N THR A 59 4.38 -10.13 -0.64
CA THR A 59 3.43 -10.98 -1.37
C THR A 59 2.63 -10.13 -2.37
N SER A 60 1.71 -10.74 -3.11
CA SER A 60 0.83 -10.01 -4.04
C SER A 60 0.08 -8.84 -3.41
N HIS A 61 -0.26 -8.91 -2.12
CA HIS A 61 -0.92 -7.80 -1.41
C HIS A 61 0.01 -6.64 -1.05
N GLY A 62 1.31 -6.89 -0.91
CA GLY A 62 2.29 -5.88 -0.46
C GLY A 62 2.92 -5.06 -1.59
N SER A 63 2.54 -5.31 -2.85
CA SER A 63 3.00 -4.54 -4.02
C SER A 63 2.52 -3.08 -4.04
N GLN A 64 1.65 -2.70 -3.10
CA GLN A 64 1.11 -1.35 -2.99
C GLN A 64 2.21 -0.29 -2.81
N LEU A 65 3.27 -0.58 -2.06
CA LEU A 65 4.40 0.34 -1.89
C LEU A 65 5.16 0.55 -3.21
N ILE A 66 5.44 -0.53 -3.92
CA ILE A 66 6.10 -0.48 -5.24
C ILE A 66 5.24 0.22 -6.28
N THR A 67 3.94 -0.08 -6.30
CA THR A 67 2.97 0.62 -7.16
C THR A 67 2.92 2.11 -6.86
N GLY A 68 2.94 2.50 -5.59
CA GLY A 68 2.97 3.90 -5.16
C GLY A 68 4.28 4.60 -5.56
N MET A 69 5.42 3.96 -5.37
CA MET A 69 6.73 4.50 -5.77
C MET A 69 6.78 4.73 -7.28
N ASN A 70 6.34 3.75 -8.07
CA ASN A 70 6.22 3.87 -9.51
C ASN A 70 5.28 5.02 -9.91
N ALA A 71 4.16 5.21 -9.21
CA ALA A 71 3.27 6.34 -9.48
C ALA A 71 3.94 7.70 -9.17
N LEU A 72 4.74 7.79 -8.11
CA LEU A 72 5.48 9.00 -7.76
C LEU A 72 6.56 9.33 -8.78
N MET A 73 7.35 8.33 -9.23
CA MET A 73 8.35 8.50 -10.28
C MET A 73 7.73 8.96 -11.60
N ASN A 74 6.54 8.48 -11.92
CA ASN A 74 5.82 8.86 -13.14
C ASN A 74 5.01 10.16 -13.00
N PHE A 75 4.88 10.73 -11.80
CA PHE A 75 4.15 11.97 -11.59
C PHE A 75 5.06 13.16 -11.95
N PRO A 76 4.72 13.99 -12.96
CA PRO A 76 5.66 14.98 -13.51
C PRO A 76 6.28 15.95 -12.48
N PRO A 77 5.56 16.43 -11.45
CA PRO A 77 6.14 17.24 -10.39
C PRO A 77 7.21 16.53 -9.52
N PHE A 78 7.28 15.20 -9.54
CA PHE A 78 8.08 14.39 -8.63
C PHE A 78 9.13 13.50 -9.30
N VAL A 79 9.16 13.42 -10.63
CA VAL A 79 10.06 12.53 -11.39
C VAL A 79 11.53 12.62 -10.98
N THR A 80 12.04 13.81 -10.64
CA THR A 80 13.42 13.97 -10.16
C THR A 80 13.57 13.91 -8.63
N LYS A 81 12.46 14.08 -7.90
CA LYS A 81 12.46 14.15 -6.44
C LYS A 81 12.45 12.76 -5.81
N TYR A 82 11.59 11.87 -6.32
CA TYR A 82 11.36 10.52 -5.79
C TYR A 82 11.77 9.42 -6.78
N ASP A 83 12.80 9.67 -7.58
CA ASP A 83 13.42 8.64 -8.41
C ASP A 83 13.92 7.47 -7.53
N GLY A 84 13.99 6.27 -8.11
CA GLY A 84 14.36 5.05 -7.42
C GLY A 84 14.71 3.91 -8.36
N SER A 85 15.45 2.94 -7.82
CA SER A 85 15.94 1.77 -8.53
C SER A 85 15.86 0.53 -7.65
N ASP A 86 15.86 -0.64 -8.28
CA ASP A 86 15.91 -1.95 -7.64
C ASP A 86 17.35 -2.46 -7.40
N ASP A 87 18.34 -1.78 -7.99
CA ASP A 87 19.77 -2.10 -7.93
C ASP A 87 20.63 -0.99 -7.30
N GLY A 88 19.99 0.09 -6.81
CA GLY A 88 20.66 1.25 -6.26
C GLY A 88 21.45 2.09 -7.28
N SER A 89 21.25 1.89 -8.58
CA SER A 89 21.95 2.65 -9.63
C SER A 89 21.54 4.13 -9.68
N VAL A 90 20.29 4.43 -9.30
CA VAL A 90 19.73 5.79 -9.27
C VAL A 90 18.70 5.95 -8.14
N GLY A 91 18.62 7.16 -7.58
CA GLY A 91 17.56 7.51 -6.63
C GLY A 91 17.58 6.68 -5.34
N LEU A 92 16.40 6.36 -4.81
CA LEU A 92 16.23 5.49 -3.66
C LEU A 92 16.41 4.01 -4.07
N ASP A 93 17.27 3.29 -3.35
CA ASP A 93 17.44 1.84 -3.53
C ASP A 93 16.34 1.06 -2.78
N LEU A 94 15.38 0.54 -3.54
CA LEU A 94 14.24 -0.23 -3.07
C LEU A 94 14.12 -1.53 -3.89
N ASP A 95 14.82 -2.56 -3.44
CA ASP A 95 14.84 -3.87 -4.07
C ASP A 95 13.63 -4.72 -3.62
N ASP A 96 12.68 -4.95 -4.54
CA ASP A 96 11.52 -5.85 -4.35
C ASP A 96 11.66 -7.22 -5.02
N HIS A 97 12.76 -7.43 -5.77
CA HIS A 97 13.04 -8.68 -6.48
C HIS A 97 14.00 -9.58 -5.69
N GLY A 98 14.81 -9.00 -4.82
CA GLY A 98 15.79 -9.66 -3.99
C GLY A 98 15.15 -10.50 -2.88
N ARG A 99 15.42 -11.81 -2.91
CA ARG A 99 15.32 -12.63 -1.69
C ARG A 99 16.35 -12.09 -0.72
N ILE A 100 15.96 -11.72 0.50
CA ILE A 100 16.90 -11.29 1.54
C ILE A 100 17.93 -12.41 1.79
N LEU A 101 19.09 -12.28 1.16
CA LEU A 101 20.30 -13.03 1.46
C LEU A 101 21.12 -12.10 2.35
N PHE A 102 20.98 -12.27 3.66
CA PHE A 102 21.91 -11.64 4.60
C PHE A 102 23.28 -12.30 4.41
N ASP A 103 24.10 -11.76 3.51
CA ASP A 103 25.51 -12.12 3.44
C ASP A 103 26.26 -11.36 4.53
N PHE A 104 26.53 -12.04 5.64
CA PHE A 104 27.28 -11.49 6.77
C PHE A 104 28.78 -11.27 6.44
N THR A 105 29.25 -11.57 5.23
CA THR A 105 30.68 -11.49 4.91
C THR A 105 31.15 -10.12 4.42
N GLU A 106 30.27 -9.23 3.95
CA GLU A 106 30.70 -7.93 3.38
C GLU A 106 30.12 -6.67 4.04
N GLY A 107 29.12 -6.78 4.93
CA GLY A 107 28.54 -5.59 5.59
C GLY A 107 27.77 -4.66 4.65
N GLU A 108 27.58 -5.05 3.39
CA GLU A 108 26.80 -4.35 2.38
C GLU A 108 25.61 -5.21 1.95
N CYS A 109 24.41 -4.62 1.85
CA CYS A 109 23.24 -5.28 1.27
C CYS A 109 23.41 -5.28 -0.25
N LYS A 110 24.00 -6.34 -0.82
CA LYS A 110 24.11 -6.47 -2.28
C LYS A 110 22.89 -7.19 -2.85
N SER A 111 22.08 -6.44 -3.59
CA SER A 111 21.15 -7.00 -4.57
C SER A 111 21.94 -7.75 -5.64
N LYS A 112 21.39 -8.87 -6.13
CA LYS A 112 22.09 -9.85 -6.95
C LYS A 112 21.58 -9.87 -8.38
#